data_AF-A0A9N9SB69-F1
#
_entry.id   AF-A0A9N9SB69-F1
#
_cell.length_a   1.000
_cell.length_b   1.000
_cell.length_c   1.000
_cell.angle_alpha   90.00
_cell.angle_beta   90.00
_cell.angle_gamma   90.00
#
_symmetry.space_group_name_H-M   'P 1'
#
loop_
_entity.id
_entity.type
_entity.pdbx_description
1 polymer ?
#
loop_
_entity_poly.entity_id
_entity_poly.type
_entity_poly.pdbx_seq_one_letter_code
_entity_poly.pdbx_strand_id
1 'polypeptide(L)'
;MQRATSSTEKDRLNAVSVKESGAWLNALPVAALRTPLDDDSFRVAIGLRLGLDICTPHEYICGSGVDEKETHGLSCRKSSGRHSRHHQVNDIIKRALISADVSAILEPLGTSPDDEKRPDGMSLIPSSCGKAIVWDFTCADTLAASHLAATSQSPGAAAIKSEKLKRLKY
;
A
#
# COMPACT_ATOMS: atom_id res chain seq x y z
N MET A 1 -28.17 -2.63 3.17
CA MET A 1 -27.04 -3.27 2.45
C MET A 1 -27.23 -2.99 0.96
N GLN A 2 -26.44 -2.11 0.35
CA GLN A 2 -26.48 -1.93 -1.11
C GLN A 2 -25.94 -3.21 -1.77
N ARG A 3 -26.71 -3.75 -2.73
CA ARG A 3 -26.35 -4.94 -3.50
C ARG A 3 -25.40 -4.51 -4.61
N ALA A 4 -24.21 -5.09 -4.70
CA ALA A 4 -23.25 -4.73 -5.75
C ALA A 4 -23.83 -5.03 -7.13
N THR A 5 -23.79 -4.03 -8.01
CA THR A 5 -24.40 -4.08 -9.34
C THR A 5 -23.37 -4.43 -10.43
N SER A 6 -22.09 -4.10 -10.22
CA SER A 6 -20.98 -4.46 -11.11
C SER A 6 -19.97 -5.43 -10.48
N SER A 7 -19.14 -6.08 -11.31
CA SER A 7 -18.03 -6.91 -10.82
C SER A 7 -17.03 -6.10 -10.00
N THR A 8 -16.70 -4.89 -10.46
CA THR A 8 -15.78 -3.98 -9.78
C THR A 8 -16.30 -3.58 -8.39
N GLU A 9 -17.60 -3.36 -8.24
CA GLU A 9 -18.20 -3.08 -6.93
C GLU A 9 -18.13 -4.27 -5.97
N LYS A 10 -18.29 -5.51 -6.49
CA LYS A 10 -18.10 -6.72 -5.68
C LYS A 10 -16.65 -6.83 -5.21
N ASP A 11 -15.69 -6.59 -6.10
CA ASP A 11 -14.26 -6.66 -5.79
C ASP A 11 -13.88 -5.60 -4.74
N ARG A 12 -14.42 -4.39 -4.87
CA ARG A 12 -14.27 -3.33 -3.85
C ARG A 12 -14.86 -3.77 -2.51
N LEU A 13 -16.10 -4.26 -2.48
CA LEU A 13 -16.75 -4.71 -1.24
C LEU A 13 -15.96 -5.83 -0.57
N ASN A 14 -15.45 -6.78 -1.35
CA ASN A 14 -14.57 -7.84 -0.88
C ASN A 14 -13.30 -7.26 -0.26
N ALA A 15 -12.65 -6.30 -0.91
CA ALA A 15 -11.44 -5.65 -0.43
C ALA A 15 -11.65 -4.90 0.91
N VAL A 16 -12.74 -4.13 1.03
CA VAL A 16 -13.03 -3.35 2.25
C VAL A 16 -13.64 -4.17 3.39
N SER A 17 -13.99 -5.44 3.13
CA SER A 17 -14.48 -6.38 4.13
C SER A 17 -13.34 -7.21 4.76
N VAL A 18 -12.11 -7.11 4.24
CA VAL A 18 -10.95 -7.80 4.83
C VAL A 18 -10.67 -7.24 6.22
N LYS A 19 -10.26 -8.13 7.14
CA LYS A 19 -9.82 -7.78 8.49
C LYS A 19 -8.78 -6.65 8.43
N GLU A 20 -8.87 -5.69 9.34
CA GLU A 20 -8.03 -4.49 9.43
C GLU A 20 -8.11 -3.48 8.27
N SER A 21 -8.85 -3.75 7.18
CA SER A 21 -8.94 -2.81 6.04
C SER A 21 -9.53 -1.43 6.40
N GLY A 22 -10.29 -1.37 7.50
CA GLY A 22 -10.89 -0.15 8.04
C GLY A 22 -10.32 0.30 9.38
N ALA A 23 -9.22 -0.29 9.86
CA ALA A 23 -8.66 0.02 11.18
C ALA A 23 -8.32 1.51 11.32
N TRP A 24 -7.87 2.14 10.24
CA TRP A 24 -7.54 3.56 10.16
C TRP A 24 -8.72 4.49 10.45
N LEU A 25 -9.98 4.04 10.28
CA LEU A 25 -11.18 4.84 10.59
C LEU A 25 -11.36 5.06 12.10
N ASN A 26 -10.80 4.17 12.91
CA ASN A 26 -10.88 4.24 14.37
C ASN A 26 -9.55 4.66 15.01
N ALA A 27 -8.54 4.97 14.18
CA ALA A 27 -7.24 5.40 14.66
C ALA A 27 -7.32 6.86 15.12
N LEU A 28 -6.76 7.16 16.29
CA LEU A 28 -6.61 8.54 16.73
C LEU A 28 -5.55 9.25 15.87
N PRO A 29 -5.84 10.44 15.31
CA PRO A 29 -4.84 11.20 14.58
C PRO A 29 -3.81 11.77 15.57
N VAL A 30 -2.58 11.25 15.53
CA VAL A 30 -1.50 11.69 16.41
C VAL A 30 -0.44 12.40 15.59
N ALA A 31 -0.42 13.74 15.65
CA ALA A 31 0.52 14.57 14.90
C ALA A 31 2.00 14.21 15.17
N ALA A 32 2.33 13.88 16.43
CA ALA A 32 3.68 13.43 16.80
C ALA A 32 4.13 12.15 16.07
N LEU A 33 3.19 11.32 15.63
CA LEU A 33 3.47 10.10 14.84
C LEU A 33 3.38 10.34 13.33
N ARG A 34 3.07 11.55 12.88
CA ARG A 34 2.88 11.90 11.46
C ARG A 34 1.90 10.96 10.74
N THR A 35 0.88 10.50 11.46
CA THR A 35 -0.21 9.67 10.96
C THR A 35 -1.51 10.39 10.58
N PRO A 36 -1.73 11.70 10.88
CA PRO A 36 -2.94 12.37 10.40
C PRO A 36 -3.00 12.41 8.87
N LEU A 37 -4.20 12.12 8.33
CA LEU A 37 -4.55 12.45 6.96
C LEU A 37 -5.12 13.88 6.92
N ASP A 38 -4.76 14.65 5.91
CA ASP A 38 -5.44 15.91 5.62
C ASP A 38 -6.88 15.65 5.11
N ASP A 39 -7.72 16.68 5.14
CA ASP A 39 -9.14 16.57 4.80
C ASP A 39 -9.38 16.01 3.39
N ASP A 40 -8.56 16.39 2.41
CA ASP A 40 -8.71 15.92 1.04
C ASP A 40 -8.27 14.46 0.90
N SER A 41 -7.13 14.09 1.47
CA SER A 41 -6.69 12.69 1.52
C SER A 41 -7.71 11.79 2.23
N PHE A 42 -8.30 12.27 3.32
CA PHE A 42 -9.36 11.55 4.04
C PHE A 42 -10.62 11.42 3.18
N ARG A 43 -11.07 12.50 2.55
CA ARG A 43 -12.23 12.50 1.64
C ARG A 43 -12.04 11.51 0.48
N VAL A 44 -10.88 11.51 -0.17
CA VAL A 44 -10.55 10.58 -1.26
C VAL A 44 -10.52 9.13 -0.73
N ALA A 45 -9.90 8.88 0.42
CA ALA A 45 -9.85 7.54 1.01
C ALA A 45 -11.25 6.98 1.36
N ILE A 46 -12.13 7.82 1.92
CA ILE A 46 -13.53 7.46 2.20
C ILE A 46 -14.29 7.23 0.89
N GLY A 47 -14.12 8.11 -0.11
CA GLY A 47 -14.73 7.96 -1.42
C GLY A 47 -14.38 6.64 -2.08
N LEU A 48 -13.09 6.29 -2.10
CA LEU A 48 -12.60 5.00 -2.63
C LEU A 48 -13.17 3.82 -1.82
N ARG A 49 -13.20 3.94 -0.50
CA ARG A 49 -13.73 2.89 0.39
C ARG A 49 -15.22 2.65 0.16
N LEU A 50 -16.02 3.70 -0.01
CA LEU A 50 -17.47 3.61 -0.19
C LEU A 50 -17.87 3.38 -1.66
N GLY A 51 -16.95 3.60 -2.61
CA GLY A 51 -17.23 3.55 -4.04
C GLY A 51 -18.02 4.77 -4.52
N LEU A 52 -17.78 5.93 -3.93
CA LEU A 52 -18.39 7.20 -4.35
C LEU A 52 -17.68 7.76 -5.57
N ASP A 53 -18.32 8.72 -6.23
CA ASP A 53 -17.71 9.52 -7.28
C ASP A 53 -16.82 10.58 -6.62
N ILE A 54 -15.53 10.56 -6.93
CA ILE A 54 -14.49 11.37 -6.28
C ILE A 54 -14.05 12.51 -7.19
N CYS A 55 -14.02 12.25 -8.49
CA CYS A 55 -13.63 13.19 -9.51
C CYS A 55 -14.61 13.16 -10.68
N THR A 56 -14.52 14.15 -11.56
CA THR A 56 -15.14 14.09 -12.88
C THR A 56 -14.27 13.25 -13.82
N PRO A 57 -14.84 12.55 -14.81
CA PRO A 57 -14.05 11.80 -15.78
C PRO A 57 -13.08 12.74 -16.53
N HIS A 58 -11.83 12.33 -16.65
CA HIS A 58 -10.78 13.13 -17.27
C HIS A 58 -9.66 12.25 -17.81
N GLU A 59 -8.77 12.85 -18.60
CA GLU A 59 -7.54 12.20 -19.05
C GLU A 59 -6.45 12.36 -17.99
N TYR A 60 -5.87 11.24 -17.54
CA TYR A 60 -4.80 11.25 -16.55
C TYR A 60 -3.44 11.60 -17.17
N ILE A 61 -2.44 11.90 -16.33
CA ILE A 61 -1.07 12.26 -16.75
C ILE A 61 -0.39 11.15 -17.60
N CYS A 62 -0.85 9.91 -17.49
CA CYS A 62 -0.38 8.79 -18.32
C CYS A 62 -1.06 8.68 -19.69
N GLY A 63 -2.08 9.49 -19.99
CA GLY A 63 -2.91 9.43 -21.19
C GLY A 63 -4.06 8.42 -21.12
N SER A 64 -4.30 7.79 -19.96
CA SER A 64 -5.45 6.90 -19.76
C SER A 64 -6.68 7.70 -19.35
N GLY A 65 -7.84 7.34 -19.89
CA GLY A 65 -9.13 7.87 -19.41
C GLY A 65 -9.45 7.30 -18.03
N VAL A 66 -9.86 8.18 -17.12
CA VAL A 66 -10.22 7.84 -15.73
C VAL A 66 -11.70 8.11 -15.53
N ASP A 67 -12.38 7.17 -14.87
CA ASP A 67 -13.79 7.24 -14.51
C ASP A 67 -14.02 8.08 -13.25
N GLU A 68 -15.27 8.27 -12.85
CA GLU A 68 -15.61 9.07 -11.66
C GLU A 68 -15.04 8.50 -10.35
N LYS A 69 -14.66 7.22 -10.34
CA LYS A 69 -14.17 6.49 -9.16
C LYS A 69 -12.68 6.70 -8.89
N GLU A 70 -11.93 7.24 -9.86
CA GLU A 70 -10.51 7.59 -9.77
C GLU A 70 -9.56 6.46 -9.31
N THR A 71 -9.92 5.20 -9.50
CA THR A 71 -9.09 4.07 -9.02
C THR A 71 -7.74 3.96 -9.74
N HIS A 72 -7.64 4.52 -10.95
CA HIS A 72 -6.44 4.52 -11.78
C HIS A 72 -5.22 5.15 -11.07
N GLY A 73 -5.44 6.20 -10.27
CA GLY A 73 -4.36 6.89 -9.56
C GLY A 73 -3.58 5.98 -8.58
N LEU A 74 -4.17 4.87 -8.16
CA LEU A 74 -3.58 3.92 -7.22
C LEU A 74 -2.57 2.96 -7.87
N SER A 75 -2.71 2.68 -9.16
CA SER A 75 -1.87 1.75 -9.94
C SER A 75 -1.09 2.40 -11.07
N CYS A 76 -1.43 3.64 -11.44
CA CYS A 76 -0.77 4.35 -12.52
C CYS A 76 0.75 4.47 -12.29
N ARG A 77 1.55 4.08 -13.30
CA ARG A 77 3.01 4.16 -13.25
C ARG A 77 3.53 5.60 -13.15
N LYS A 78 2.79 6.58 -13.70
CA LYS A 78 3.13 8.00 -13.63
C LYS A 78 2.54 8.71 -12.41
N SER A 79 1.79 8.01 -11.55
CA SER A 79 1.24 8.60 -10.33
C SER A 79 2.35 8.82 -9.30
N SER A 80 2.59 10.08 -8.93
CA SER A 80 3.50 10.46 -7.85
C SER A 80 3.08 9.87 -6.50
N GLY A 81 1.77 9.62 -6.32
CA GLY A 81 1.20 9.11 -5.07
C GLY A 81 1.69 7.71 -4.68
N ARG A 82 2.13 6.87 -5.64
CA ARG A 82 2.70 5.55 -5.33
C ARG A 82 3.99 5.67 -4.53
N HIS A 83 4.91 6.54 -4.97
CA HIS A 83 6.19 6.73 -4.30
C HIS A 83 6.01 7.37 -2.92
N SER A 84 5.11 8.35 -2.81
CA SER A 84 4.79 8.98 -1.54
C SER A 84 4.24 7.96 -0.52
N ARG A 85 3.27 7.11 -0.90
CA ARG A 85 2.73 6.06 -0.01
C ARG A 85 3.78 5.05 0.41
N HIS A 86 4.60 4.57 -0.54
CA HIS A 86 5.67 3.61 -0.25
C HIS A 86 6.70 4.19 0.72
N HIS A 87 7.13 5.44 0.50
CA HIS A 87 8.07 6.13 1.38
C HIS A 87 7.48 6.35 2.79
N GLN A 88 6.23 6.81 2.88
CA GLN A 88 5.56 7.05 4.16
C GLN A 88 5.42 5.78 4.99
N VAL A 89 5.04 4.65 4.38
CA VAL A 89 4.94 3.38 5.12
C VAL A 89 6.31 2.89 5.57
N ASN A 90 7.34 2.99 4.73
CA ASN A 90 8.70 2.63 5.13
C ASN A 90 9.23 3.50 6.28
N ASP A 91 8.93 4.81 6.27
CA ASP A 91 9.22 5.70 7.39
C ASP A 91 8.48 5.28 8.68
N ILE A 92 7.20 4.91 8.59
CA ILE A 92 6.42 4.39 9.73
C ILE A 92 7.06 3.10 10.29
N ILE A 93 7.43 2.14 9.44
CA ILE A 93 8.09 0.89 9.86
C ILE A 93 9.40 1.21 10.59
N LYS A 94 10.25 2.07 10.01
CA LYS A 94 11.51 2.49 10.64
C LYS A 94 11.28 3.15 12.00
N ARG A 95 10.32 4.07 12.10
CA ARG A 95 10.01 4.75 13.37
C ARG A 95 9.45 3.81 14.42
N ALA A 96 8.63 2.84 14.01
CA ALA A 96 8.12 1.81 14.92
C ALA A 96 9.28 0.97 15.48
N LEU A 97 10.25 0.57 14.65
CA LEU A 97 11.45 -0.12 15.10
C LEU A 97 12.27 0.74 16.08
N ILE A 98 12.51 2.02 15.74
CA ILE A 98 13.25 2.94 16.62
C ILE A 98 12.53 3.13 17.97
N SER A 99 11.20 3.21 17.98
CA SER A 99 10.42 3.31 19.22
C SER A 99 10.48 2.05 20.09
N ALA A 100 10.87 0.92 19.51
CA ALA A 100 11.13 -0.34 20.21
C ALA A 100 12.63 -0.56 20.51
N ASP A 101 13.44 0.51 20.51
CA ASP A 101 14.89 0.49 20.69
C ASP A 101 15.67 -0.32 19.64
N VAL A 102 15.07 -0.53 18.47
CA VAL A 102 15.70 -1.19 17.32
C VAL A 102 16.16 -0.13 16.32
N SER A 103 17.46 0.18 16.33
CA SER A 103 18.08 1.03 15.33
C SER A 103 17.87 0.47 13.92
N ALA A 104 17.43 1.29 12.98
CA ALA A 104 17.12 0.86 11.61
C ALA A 104 17.40 1.94 10.57
N ILE A 105 17.71 1.52 9.34
CA ILE A 105 18.00 2.38 8.19
C ILE A 105 17.11 2.02 7.00
N LEU A 106 16.86 3.00 6.13
CA LEU A 106 16.18 2.78 4.85
C LEU A 106 17.20 2.65 3.73
N GLU A 107 16.83 1.86 2.74
CA GLU A 107 17.59 1.59 1.52
C GLU A 107 19.10 1.30 1.77
N PRO A 108 19.44 0.31 2.61
CA PRO A 108 20.83 0.01 2.95
C PRO A 108 21.66 -0.38 1.72
N LEU A 109 22.93 0.02 1.70
CA LEU A 109 23.89 -0.37 0.66
C LEU A 109 24.67 -1.61 1.08
N GLY A 110 25.06 -2.44 0.11
CA GLY A 110 25.95 -3.59 0.35
C GLY A 110 25.32 -4.75 1.14
N THR A 111 24.00 -4.89 1.13
CA THR A 111 23.28 -5.95 1.84
C THR A 111 23.48 -7.36 1.28
N SER A 112 23.85 -7.47 0.00
CA SER A 112 24.22 -8.74 -0.63
C SER A 112 25.58 -8.58 -1.31
N PRO A 113 26.56 -9.46 -1.05
CA PRO A 113 27.86 -9.43 -1.73
C PRO A 113 27.74 -9.62 -3.25
N ASP A 114 26.79 -10.44 -3.69
CA ASP A 114 26.77 -10.97 -5.06
C ASP A 114 25.59 -10.52 -5.93
N ASP A 115 24.53 -9.93 -5.36
CA ASP A 115 23.21 -9.89 -6.00
C ASP A 115 22.64 -8.48 -6.25
N GLU A 116 23.39 -7.41 -5.97
CA GLU A 116 22.93 -6.00 -6.04
C GLU A 116 21.55 -5.73 -5.38
N LYS A 117 21.08 -6.66 -4.53
CA LYS A 117 19.74 -6.62 -3.95
C LYS A 117 19.71 -5.60 -2.84
N ARG A 118 18.91 -4.56 -3.05
CA ARG A 118 18.66 -3.49 -2.08
C ARG A 118 17.25 -3.63 -1.50
N PRO A 119 17.10 -4.02 -0.22
CA PRO A 119 15.82 -4.00 0.47
C PRO A 119 15.40 -2.56 0.79
N ASP A 120 14.13 -2.37 1.16
CA ASP A 120 13.63 -1.04 1.51
C ASP A 120 14.17 -0.56 2.86
N GLY A 121 14.47 -1.49 3.78
CA GLY A 121 15.13 -1.16 5.02
C GLY A 121 15.69 -2.36 5.78
N MET A 122 16.50 -2.05 6.78
CA MET A 122 17.20 -3.04 7.60
C MET A 122 17.46 -2.53 9.02
N SER A 123 17.43 -3.42 10.02
CA SER A 123 17.89 -3.13 11.38
C SER A 123 19.42 -3.13 11.46
N LEU A 124 19.98 -2.18 12.20
CA LEU A 124 21.42 -2.11 12.47
C LEU A 124 21.84 -3.06 13.59
N ILE A 125 20.94 -3.32 14.53
CA ILE A 125 21.17 -4.31 15.58
C ILE A 125 20.68 -5.68 15.11
N PRO A 126 21.43 -6.75 15.41
CA PRO A 126 20.96 -8.11 15.21
C PRO A 126 19.70 -8.40 16.03
N SER A 127 18.77 -9.11 15.42
CA SER A 127 17.61 -9.68 16.07
C SER A 127 17.88 -11.17 16.33
N SER A 128 17.05 -12.07 15.80
CA SER A 128 17.18 -13.51 16.00
C SER A 128 18.45 -14.08 15.37
N CYS A 129 19.17 -14.91 16.12
CA CYS A 129 20.36 -15.64 15.66
C CYS A 129 21.47 -14.76 15.07
N GLY A 130 21.64 -13.54 15.58
CA GLY A 130 22.68 -12.63 15.09
C GLY A 130 22.39 -12.02 13.71
N LYS A 131 21.18 -12.17 13.17
CA LYS A 131 20.80 -11.63 11.86
C LYS A 131 19.99 -10.35 12.00
N ALA A 132 20.25 -9.39 11.11
CA ALA A 132 19.43 -8.18 11.00
C ALA A 132 18.01 -8.51 10.52
N ILE A 133 17.04 -7.71 10.94
CA ILE A 133 15.71 -7.66 10.33
C ILE A 133 15.86 -6.91 9.02
N VAL A 134 15.35 -7.48 7.93
CA VAL A 134 15.28 -6.84 6.61
C VAL A 134 13.83 -6.83 6.18
N TRP A 135 13.39 -5.73 5.57
CA TRP A 135 12.03 -5.64 5.06
C TRP A 135 11.96 -4.97 3.68
N ASP A 136 10.85 -5.27 3.00
CA ASP A 136 10.49 -4.69 1.72
C ASP A 136 8.96 -4.52 1.72
N PHE A 137 8.50 -3.28 1.58
CA PHE A 137 7.09 -2.94 1.60
C PHE A 137 6.56 -2.83 0.18
N THR A 138 5.41 -3.44 -0.08
CA THR A 138 4.72 -3.30 -1.38
C THR A 138 3.27 -2.88 -1.17
N CYS A 139 2.90 -1.76 -1.78
CA CYS A 139 1.51 -1.31 -1.86
C CYS A 139 0.88 -1.84 -3.16
N ALA A 140 0.12 -2.93 -3.07
CA ALA A 140 -0.58 -3.50 -4.22
C ALA A 140 -1.99 -2.91 -4.35
N ASP A 141 -2.33 -2.42 -5.55
CA ASP A 141 -3.69 -1.99 -5.87
C ASP A 141 -4.56 -3.22 -6.18
N THR A 142 -5.62 -3.41 -5.40
CA THR A 142 -6.53 -4.57 -5.52
C THR A 142 -7.47 -4.45 -6.71
N LEU A 143 -7.77 -3.21 -7.14
CA LEU A 143 -8.69 -2.91 -8.24
C LEU A 143 -7.95 -2.69 -9.58
N ALA A 144 -6.62 -2.79 -9.59
CA ALA A 144 -5.85 -2.74 -10.82
C ALA A 144 -6.31 -3.83 -11.80
N ALA A 145 -6.46 -3.48 -13.07
CA ALA A 145 -6.96 -4.38 -14.12
C ALA A 145 -6.21 -5.73 -14.18
N SER A 146 -4.90 -5.72 -13.93
CA SER A 146 -4.05 -6.92 -13.91
C SER A 146 -4.28 -7.84 -12.71
N HIS A 147 -4.98 -7.38 -11.67
CA HIS A 147 -5.26 -8.11 -10.44
C HIS A 147 -6.71 -8.59 -10.34
N LEU A 148 -7.66 -7.95 -11.03
CA LEU A 148 -9.11 -8.22 -10.94
C LEU A 148 -9.48 -9.69 -11.07
N ALA A 149 -8.87 -10.43 -12.00
CA ALA A 149 -9.17 -11.86 -12.18
C ALA A 149 -8.90 -12.70 -10.92
N ALA A 150 -7.90 -12.32 -10.11
CA ALA A 150 -7.54 -13.00 -8.87
C ALA A 150 -8.23 -12.38 -7.65
N THR A 151 -8.33 -11.05 -7.59
CA THR A 151 -8.90 -10.33 -6.43
C THR A 151 -10.41 -10.44 -6.33
N SER A 152 -11.10 -10.68 -7.46
CA SER A 152 -12.53 -11.00 -7.48
C SER A 152 -12.89 -12.31 -6.79
N GLN A 153 -11.98 -13.29 -6.83
CA GLN A 153 -12.20 -14.61 -6.24
C GLN A 153 -11.72 -14.68 -4.79
N SER A 154 -10.63 -13.98 -4.47
CA SER A 154 -9.99 -14.05 -3.16
C SER A 154 -9.55 -12.66 -2.69
N PRO A 155 -10.16 -12.12 -1.61
CA PRO A 155 -9.72 -10.87 -1.01
C PRO A 155 -8.24 -10.95 -0.61
N GLY A 156 -7.47 -9.90 -0.90
CA GLY A 156 -6.04 -9.86 -0.60
C GLY A 156 -5.14 -10.64 -1.58
N ALA A 157 -5.69 -11.24 -2.65
CA ALA A 157 -4.90 -11.96 -3.66
C ALA A 157 -3.77 -11.11 -4.27
N ALA A 158 -3.99 -9.81 -4.49
CA ALA A 158 -2.97 -8.90 -4.99
C ALA A 158 -1.77 -8.80 -4.03
N ALA A 159 -2.03 -8.64 -2.72
CA ALA A 159 -0.99 -8.58 -1.70
C ALA A 159 -0.22 -9.90 -1.60
N ILE A 160 -0.92 -11.03 -1.59
CA ILE A 160 -0.30 -12.37 -1.54
C ILE A 160 0.59 -12.61 -2.77
N LYS A 161 0.12 -12.21 -3.96
CA LYS A 161 0.90 -12.34 -5.19
C LYS A 161 2.17 -11.48 -5.13
N SER A 162 2.05 -10.23 -4.69
CA SER A 162 3.20 -9.34 -4.51
C SER A 162 4.20 -9.88 -3.48
N GLU A 163 3.73 -10.43 -2.36
CA GLU A 163 4.58 -11.06 -1.35
C GLU A 163 5.38 -12.25 -1.93
N LYS A 164 4.70 -13.15 -2.66
CA LYS A 164 5.37 -14.29 -3.33
C LYS A 164 6.47 -13.84 -4.29
N LEU A 165 6.20 -12.80 -5.08
CA LEU A 165 7.21 -12.25 -6.00
C LEU A 165 8.41 -11.67 -5.25
N LYS A 166 8.21 -11.02 -4.10
CA LYS A 166 9.30 -10.53 -3.25
C LYS A 166 10.10 -11.66 -2.63
N ARG A 167 9.44 -12.73 -2.17
CA ARG A 167 10.12 -13.94 -1.65
C ARG A 167 10.94 -14.67 -2.72
N LEU A 168 10.51 -14.64 -3.98
CA LEU A 168 11.30 -15.19 -5.09
C LEU A 168 12.45 -14.25 -5.49
N LYS A 169 12.28 -12.95 -5.28
CA LYS A 169 13.33 -11.97 -5.53
C LYS A 169 14.48 -12.16 -4.55
N TYR A 170 14.25 -12.31 -3.25
CA TYR A 170 15.30 -12.38 -2.24
C TYR A 170 15.76 -13.81 -2.00
#